data_AF-A0A937QJF3-F1
#
_entry.id   AF-A0A937QJF3-F1
#
_cell.length_a   1.000
_cell.length_b   1.000
_cell.length_c   1.000
_cell.angle_alpha   90.00
_cell.angle_beta   90.00
_cell.angle_gamma   90.00
#
_symmetry.space_group_name_H-M   'P 1'
#
loop_
_entity.id
_entity.type
_entity.pdbx_description
1 polymer ?
#
loop_
_entity_poly.entity_id
_entity_poly.type
_entity_poly.pdbx_seq_one_letter_code
_entity_poly.pdbx_strand_id
1 'polypeptide(L)' 'MQMECERDQKPALETEVKVNAHQIELNNFVQDFMGLAVAGMIESLKGVADVQTVTLDISRPKEQ' A
#
# COMPACT_ATOMS: atom_id res chain seq x y z
N MET A 1 10.61 17.77 19.08
CA MET A 1 9.19 18.05 19.36
C MET A 1 8.81 19.21 18.45
N GLN A 2 8.00 19.09 17.41
CA GLN A 2 6.88 18.18 17.14
C GLN A 2 6.98 17.68 15.69
N MET A 3 6.77 16.38 15.45
CA MET A 3 6.32 15.90 14.14
C MET A 3 4.80 15.93 14.20
N GLU A 4 4.21 17.04 13.78
CA GLU A 4 2.80 17.04 13.44
C GLU A 4 2.71 16.27 12.11
N CYS A 5 2.14 15.07 12.12
CA CYS A 5 1.74 14.43 10.87
C CYS A 5 0.70 15.36 10.24
N GLU A 6 1.11 16.12 9.22
CA GLU A 6 0.26 17.03 8.47
C GLU A 6 -0.92 16.23 7.89
N ARG A 7 -2.12 16.48 8.42
CA ARG A 7 -3.32 15.65 8.20
C ARG A 7 -3.99 15.84 6.83
N ASP A 8 -3.48 16.72 5.97
CA ASP A 8 -4.16 17.15 4.73
C ASP A 8 -3.27 17.14 3.47
N GLN A 9 -2.15 16.42 3.47
CA GLN A 9 -1.33 16.26 2.27
C GLN A 9 -1.88 15.12 1.40
N LYS A 10 -1.99 15.37 0.09
CA LYS A 10 -2.32 14.35 -0.91
C LYS A 10 -1.30 13.20 -0.78
N PRO A 11 -1.74 11.92 -0.76
CA PRO A 11 -0.81 10.81 -0.63
C PRO A 11 0.18 10.79 -1.80
N ALA A 12 1.42 10.40 -1.52
CA ALA A 12 2.47 10.20 -2.50
C ALA A 12 2.16 9.03 -3.44
N LEU A 13 1.41 8.03 -2.95
CA LEU A 13 0.97 6.87 -3.73
C LEU A 13 -0.53 6.62 -3.53
N GLU A 14 -1.23 6.37 -4.63
CA GLU A 14 -2.63 5.92 -4.60
C GLU A 14 -2.67 4.43 -4.26
N THR A 15 -3.39 4.07 -3.20
CA THR A 15 -3.50 2.69 -2.72
C THR A 15 -4.96 2.29 -2.56
N GLU A 16 -5.34 1.15 -3.14
CA GLU A 16 -6.64 0.52 -2.95
C GLU A 16 -6.50 -0.77 -2.14
N VAL A 17 -7.41 -0.99 -1.18
CA VAL A 17 -7.48 -2.23 -0.40
C VAL A 17 -8.88 -2.82 -0.53
N LYS A 18 -8.92 -4.11 -0.90
CA LYS A 18 -10.15 -4.90 -0.97
C LYS A 18 -10.07 -6.06 0.01
N VAL A 19 -11.07 -6.20 0.87
CA VAL A 19 -11.21 -7.32 1.80
C VAL A 19 -12.50 -8.06 1.48
N ASN A 20 -12.41 -9.34 1.11
CA ASN A 20 -13.57 -10.14 0.72
C ASN A 20 -14.43 -9.44 -0.36
N ALA A 21 -13.78 -8.89 -1.39
CA ALA A 21 -14.40 -8.07 -2.46
C ALA A 21 -15.04 -6.74 -2.02
N HIS A 22 -14.87 -6.31 -0.76
CA HIS A 22 -15.32 -5.01 -0.27
C HIS A 22 -14.17 -3.99 -0.29
N GLN A 23 -14.38 -2.84 -0.91
CA GLN A 23 -13.44 -1.73 -0.88
C GLN A 23 -13.37 -1.14 0.53
N ILE A 24 -12.16 -0.94 1.05
CA ILE A 24 -11.91 -0.31 2.34
C ILE A 24 -11.48 1.14 2.10
N GLU A 25 -12.12 2.08 2.81
CA GLU A 25 -11.72 3.49 2.79
C GLU A 25 -10.42 3.67 3.58
N LEU A 26 -9.43 4.32 2.95
CA LEU A 26 -8.11 4.54 3.52
C LEU A 26 -7.86 6.04 3.70
N ASN A 27 -7.37 6.43 4.87
CA ASN A 27 -6.82 7.77 5.06
C ASN A 27 -5.44 7.92 4.39
N ASN A 28 -4.97 9.15 4.22
CA ASN A 28 -3.72 9.45 3.52
C ASN A 28 -2.50 8.75 4.14
N PHE A 29 -2.43 8.71 5.48
CA PHE A 29 -1.35 8.02 6.17
C PHE A 29 -1.30 6.52 5.82
N VAL A 30 -2.45 5.84 5.82
CA VAL A 30 -2.52 4.41 5.50
C VAL A 30 -2.19 4.15 4.03
N GLN A 31 -2.64 5.03 3.12
CA GLN A 31 -2.29 4.94 1.70
C GLN A 31 -0.77 5.01 1.50
N ASP A 32 -0.11 6.02 2.07
CA ASP A 32 1.34 6.17 1.93
C ASP A 32 2.12 5.05 2.63
N PHE A 33 1.73 4.69 3.85
CA PHE A 33 2.41 3.63 4.60
C PHE A 33 2.40 2.31 3.82
N MET A 34 1.24 1.90 3.28
CA MET A 34 1.13 0.66 2.53
C MET A 34 1.80 0.77 1.15
N GLY A 35 1.53 1.84 0.41
CA GLY A 35 2.09 2.06 -0.92
C GLY A 35 3.62 2.07 -0.91
N LEU A 36 4.23 2.81 0.02
CA LEU A 36 5.69 2.92 0.12
C LEU A 36 6.33 1.60 0.57
N ALA A 37 5.71 0.86 1.50
CA ALA A 37 6.21 -0.44 1.92
C ALA A 37 6.19 -1.44 0.75
N VAL A 38 5.11 -1.50 -0.02
CA VAL A 38 5.00 -2.37 -1.20
C VAL A 38 5.98 -1.94 -2.29
N ALA A 39 6.07 -0.65 -2.60
CA ALA A 39 7.03 -0.13 -3.58
C ALA A 39 8.47 -0.51 -3.21
N GLY A 40 8.87 -0.31 -1.95
CA GLY A 40 10.20 -0.69 -1.48
C GLY A 40 10.48 -2.20 -1.55
N MET A 41 9.47 -3.04 -1.31
CA MET A 41 9.60 -4.49 -1.53
C MET A 41 9.84 -4.80 -3.00
N ILE A 42 9.09 -4.19 -3.92
CA ILE A 42 9.20 -4.45 -5.35
C ILE A 42 10.52 -3.90 -5.93
N GLU A 43 10.96 -2.72 -5.53
CA GLU A 43 12.24 -2.13 -5.95
C GLU A 43 13.45 -3.02 -5.63
N SER A 44 13.35 -3.85 -4.58
CA SER A 44 14.41 -4.78 -4.20
C SER A 44 14.52 -6.01 -5.13
N LEU A 45 13.53 -6.25 -5.98
CA LEU A 45 13.46 -7.43 -6.84
C LEU A 45 14.19 -7.21 -8.17
N LYS A 46 14.91 -8.23 -8.64
CA LYS A 46 15.57 -8.20 -9.94
C LYS A 46 14.55 -8.45 -11.06
N GLY A 47 14.67 -7.69 -12.15
CA GLY A 47 13.89 -7.93 -13.38
C GLY A 47 12.52 -7.26 -13.44
N VAL A 48 12.18 -6.44 -12.45
CA VAL A 48 10.98 -5.58 -12.45
C VAL A 48 11.40 -4.13 -12.70
N ALA A 49 11.54 -3.77 -13.98
CA ALA A 49 11.73 -2.38 -14.38
C ALA A 49 10.37 -1.70 -14.64
N ASP A 50 10.28 -0.40 -14.38
CA ASP A 50 9.15 0.47 -14.75
C ASP A 50 7.77 0.02 -14.22
N VAL A 51 7.70 -0.28 -12.93
CA VAL A 51 6.47 -0.72 -12.24
C VAL A 51 5.49 0.46 -12.12
N GLN A 52 4.42 0.42 -12.91
CA GLN A 52 3.33 1.41 -12.86
C GLN A 52 2.22 1.01 -11.87
N THR A 53 1.98 -0.29 -11.70
CA THR A 53 0.92 -0.82 -10.85
C THR A 53 1.36 -2.16 -10.26
N VAL A 54 1.01 -2.38 -9.00
CA VAL A 54 1.27 -3.63 -8.29
C VAL A 54 -0.05 -4.22 -7.81
N THR A 55 -0.28 -5.49 -8.07
CA THR A 55 -1.38 -6.26 -7.47
C THR A 55 -0.79 -7.26 -6.49
N LEU A 56 -1.24 -7.21 -5.23
CA LEU A 56 -0.81 -8.11 -4.17
C LEU A 56 -2.02 -8.79 -3.54
N ASP A 57 -2.14 -10.09 -3.76
CA ASP A 57 -3.17 -10.93 -3.14
C ASP A 57 -2.60 -11.71 -1.95
N ILE A 58 -3.18 -11.49 -0.77
CA ILE A 58 -2.81 -12.21 0.46
C ILE A 58 -3.99 -13.05 0.91
N SER A 59 -3.80 -14.37 0.95
CA SER A 59 -4.79 -15.32 1.45
C SER A 59 -4.32 -15.97 2.73
N ARG A 60 -5.22 -16.15 3.70
CA ARG A 60 -4.94 -16.97 4.88
C ARG A 60 -5.03 -18.45 4.51
N PRO A 61 -4.13 -19.31 5.00
CA PRO A 61 -4.31 -20.75 4.87
C PRO A 61 -5.63 -21.15 5.56
N LYS A 62 -6.36 -22.12 4.99
CA LYS A 62 -7.52 -22.70 5.64
C LYS A 62 -7.03 -23.50 6.86
N GLU A 63 -7.48 -23.15 8.06
CA GLU A 63 -7.39 -24.07 9.21
C GLU A 63 -8.20 -25.32 8.86
N GLN A 64 -7.53 -26.48 8.86
CA GLN A 64 -8.12 -27.80 8.65
C GLN A 64 -8.56 -28.38 9.99
#